data_AF-A0A137QB15-F1
#
_entry.id   AF-A0A137QB15-F1
#
_cell.length_a   1.000
_cell.length_b   1.000
_cell.length_c   1.000
_cell.angle_alpha   90.00
_cell.angle_beta   90.00
_cell.angle_gamma   90.00
#
_symmetry.space_group_name_H-M   'P 1'
#
loop_
_entity.id
_entity.type
_entity.pdbx_description
1 polymer ?
#
loop_
_entity_poly.entity_id
_entity_poly.type
_entity_poly.pdbx_seq_one_letter_code
_entity_poly.pdbx_strand_id
1 'polypeptide(L)'
;MELHVNDRRIFSNHLIVIDGLDEADTVVAQRVIIKTILSSVHQQSTPFLWAIFSRPESHIEAAFSSERDIQFIWKLLLPVSTDADNNIRLYLRDGFKTIRAKKGLPTSLTWPPEEAVDQLVDQSAGLFAYTASTTRCIGGDGTDQPSLDDRLKAVLNLGKTQLQDSGNPLAHLDALYLLIMTQIPQSILPNTLALLWIRINNNWGGNQVLFYSSILRLSLPGFYTAVNNLYSVLAVSKSISNMPLELSFYHASFGEFLKDVKRSSPKFHIGSSDVHWRCIAAIAETLNHLSRYNNASELDAALS
;
A
#
# COMPACT_ATOMS: atom_id res chain seq x y z
N MET A 1 27.20 -26.62 5.78
CA MET A 1 28.42 -26.00 5.25
C MET A 1 28.73 -24.81 6.16
N GLU A 2 29.67 -24.98 7.08
CA GLU A 2 30.00 -24.01 8.11
C GLU A 2 30.79 -22.83 7.51
N LEU A 3 30.31 -21.61 7.77
CA LEU A 3 30.92 -20.37 7.30
C LEU A 3 32.08 -19.98 8.23
N HIS A 4 33.32 -20.22 7.79
CA HIS A 4 34.49 -19.60 8.41
C HIS A 4 34.62 -18.14 7.94
N VAL A 5 34.12 -17.23 8.78
CA VAL A 5 34.22 -15.77 8.61
C VAL A 5 35.58 -15.29 9.14
N ASN A 6 36.61 -15.38 8.31
CA ASN A 6 37.92 -14.79 8.58
C ASN A 6 38.10 -13.50 7.79
N ASP A 7 37.36 -12.44 8.16
CA ASP A 7 37.85 -11.05 8.11
C ASP A 7 36.85 -10.10 8.80
N ARG A 8 36.90 -10.05 10.14
CA ARG A 8 35.96 -9.26 10.97
C ARG A 8 36.44 -7.84 11.31
N ARG A 9 37.38 -7.26 10.54
CA ARG A 9 37.95 -5.94 10.90
C ARG A 9 37.74 -4.81 9.89
N ILE A 10 36.99 -5.02 8.81
CA ILE A 10 36.78 -3.96 7.78
C ILE A 10 35.36 -3.37 7.78
N PHE A 11 34.33 -4.04 8.29
CA PHE A 11 32.96 -3.50 8.32
C PHE A 11 32.59 -3.02 9.72
N SER A 12 32.67 -1.70 9.97
CA SER A 12 32.27 -1.14 11.26
C SER A 12 30.73 -1.02 11.34
N ASN A 13 30.11 -2.06 11.90
CA ASN A 13 28.82 -2.11 12.62
C ASN A 13 27.53 -1.55 11.99
N HIS A 14 27.49 -1.15 10.72
CA HIS A 14 26.28 -0.53 10.15
C HIS A 14 25.82 -1.26 8.88
N LEU A 15 24.67 -1.91 8.97
CA LEU A 15 23.97 -2.52 7.83
C LEU A 15 22.95 -1.53 7.28
N ILE A 16 23.04 -1.23 5.98
CA ILE A 16 22.00 -0.51 5.24
C ILE A 16 21.22 -1.52 4.41
N VAL A 17 19.91 -1.57 4.63
CA VAL A 17 18.99 -2.41 3.88
C VAL A 17 18.24 -1.54 2.86
N ILE A 18 18.31 -1.92 1.59
CA ILE A 18 17.49 -1.38 0.52
C ILE A 18 16.49 -2.47 0.14
N ASP A 19 15.24 -2.29 0.55
CA ASP A 19 14.15 -3.21 0.26
C ASP A 19 13.35 -2.69 -0.94
N GLY A 20 13.29 -3.48 -2.02
CA GLY A 20 12.59 -3.13 -3.26
C GLY A 20 13.32 -2.13 -4.15
N LEU A 21 14.60 -2.37 -4.47
CA LEU A 21 15.35 -1.49 -5.39
C LEU A 21 14.66 -1.32 -6.76
N ASP A 22 13.98 -2.35 -7.24
CA ASP A 22 13.19 -2.34 -8.48
C ASP A 22 12.00 -1.38 -8.45
N GLU A 23 11.55 -0.93 -7.27
CA GLU A 23 10.48 0.05 -7.11
C GLU A 23 10.97 1.51 -7.25
N ALA A 24 12.28 1.73 -7.44
CA ALA A 24 12.79 3.07 -7.68
C ALA A 24 12.32 3.63 -9.04
N ASP A 25 12.00 4.91 -9.04
CA ASP A 25 11.17 5.64 -10.03
C ASP A 25 11.56 5.44 -11.51
N THR A 26 12.84 5.20 -11.79
CA THR A 26 13.32 4.92 -13.16
C THR A 26 14.46 3.91 -13.16
N VAL A 27 14.64 3.19 -14.27
CA VAL A 27 15.82 2.35 -14.54
C VAL A 27 17.13 3.15 -14.38
N VAL A 28 17.11 4.44 -14.70
CA VAL A 28 18.26 5.33 -14.49
C VAL A 28 18.56 5.51 -13.01
N ALA A 29 17.54 5.81 -12.19
CA ALA A 29 17.68 5.95 -10.75
C ALA A 29 18.22 4.67 -10.11
N GLN A 30 17.66 3.51 -10.47
CA GLN A 30 18.13 2.20 -10.02
C GLN A 30 19.62 2.00 -10.34
N ARG A 31 20.04 2.28 -11.58
CA ARG A 31 21.45 2.19 -11.99
C ARG A 31 22.36 3.15 -11.23
N VAL A 32 21.90 4.37 -10.96
CA VAL A 32 22.68 5.35 -10.18
C VAL A 32 22.86 4.87 -8.74
N ILE A 33 21.81 4.35 -8.11
CA ILE A 33 21.88 3.79 -6.76
C ILE A 33 22.91 2.65 -6.72
N ILE A 34 22.79 1.66 -7.63
CA ILE A 34 23.71 0.52 -7.71
C ILE A 34 25.15 1.00 -7.89
N LYS A 35 25.41 1.88 -8.87
CA LYS A 35 26.76 2.39 -9.13
C LYS A 35 27.36 3.15 -7.95
N THR A 36 26.54 3.91 -7.23
CA THR A 36 26.98 4.68 -6.07
C THR A 36 27.41 3.74 -4.94
N ILE A 37 26.61 2.71 -4.66
CA ILE A 37 26.92 1.69 -3.65
C ILE A 37 28.19 0.91 -4.04
N LEU A 38 28.27 0.45 -5.29
CA LEU A 38 29.46 -0.27 -5.76
C LEU A 38 30.70 0.62 -5.64
N SER A 39 30.61 1.89 -6.03
CA SER A 39 31.73 2.83 -5.92
C SER A 39 32.18 2.99 -4.46
N SER A 40 31.25 3.08 -3.50
CA SER A 40 31.60 3.22 -2.09
C SER A 40 32.25 1.96 -1.52
N VAL A 41 31.82 0.78 -1.97
CA VAL A 41 32.44 -0.51 -1.60
C VAL A 41 33.86 -0.61 -2.16
N HIS A 42 34.05 -0.31 -3.44
CA HIS A 42 35.37 -0.37 -4.08
C HIS A 42 36.38 0.60 -3.47
N GLN A 43 35.93 1.81 -3.15
CA GLN A 43 36.76 2.85 -2.57
C GLN A 43 36.90 2.73 -1.06
N GLN A 44 36.17 1.80 -0.42
CA GLN A 44 36.03 1.69 1.03
C GLN A 44 35.69 3.05 1.68
N SER A 45 34.91 3.88 0.96
CA SER A 45 34.64 5.26 1.36
C SER A 45 33.58 5.38 2.46
N THR A 46 32.93 4.26 2.80
CA THR A 46 31.90 4.17 3.83
C THR A 46 32.09 2.92 4.68
N PRO A 47 31.74 2.94 5.98
CA PRO A 47 31.83 1.79 6.85
C PRO A 47 30.64 0.81 6.74
N PHE A 48 29.84 0.88 5.66
CA PHE A 48 28.56 0.20 5.57
C PHE A 48 28.65 -1.19 4.94
N LEU A 49 27.87 -2.13 5.48
CA LEU A 49 27.44 -3.33 4.79
C LEU A 49 26.12 -3.03 4.09
N TRP A 50 25.97 -3.44 2.83
CA TRP A 50 24.75 -3.23 2.06
C TRP A 50 24.02 -4.55 1.85
N ALA A 51 22.73 -4.58 2.16
CA ALA A 51 21.82 -5.65 1.76
C ALA A 51 20.76 -5.06 0.82
N ILE A 52 20.66 -5.63 -0.37
CA ILE A 52 19.77 -5.13 -1.43
C ILE A 52 18.79 -6.26 -1.77
N PHE A 53 17.51 -5.97 -1.67
CA PHE A 53 16.42 -6.86 -2.07
C PHE A 53 15.75 -6.26 -3.31
N SER A 54 15.62 -7.06 -4.36
CA SER A 54 14.94 -6.64 -5.57
C SER A 54 14.42 -7.83 -6.36
N ARG A 55 13.49 -7.55 -7.28
CA ARG A 55 13.20 -8.48 -8.38
C ARG A 55 14.45 -8.65 -9.28
N PRO A 56 14.63 -9.83 -9.91
CA PRO A 56 15.78 -10.12 -10.78
C PRO A 56 15.58 -9.49 -12.17
N GLU A 57 15.36 -8.19 -12.23
CA GLU A 57 15.20 -7.48 -13.51
C GLU A 57 16.53 -7.41 -14.26
N SER A 58 16.49 -7.65 -15.58
CA SER A 58 17.71 -7.81 -16.39
C SER A 58 18.72 -6.65 -16.27
N HIS A 59 18.25 -5.40 -16.15
CA HIS A 59 19.14 -4.24 -15.98
C HIS A 59 19.73 -4.12 -14.58
N ILE A 60 19.04 -4.62 -13.55
CA ILE A 60 19.58 -4.71 -12.18
C ILE A 60 20.65 -5.80 -12.17
N GLU A 61 20.35 -6.98 -12.72
CA GLU A 61 21.32 -8.07 -12.80
C GLU A 61 22.57 -7.65 -13.58
N ALA A 62 22.40 -7.02 -14.73
CA ALA A 62 23.51 -6.51 -15.54
C ALA A 62 24.35 -5.47 -14.79
N ALA A 63 23.73 -4.63 -13.95
CA ALA A 63 24.44 -3.62 -13.18
C ALA A 63 25.35 -4.19 -12.07
N PHE A 64 25.09 -5.42 -11.61
CA PHE A 64 25.94 -6.14 -10.65
C PHE A 64 26.88 -7.17 -11.29
N SER A 65 26.85 -7.30 -12.62
CA SER A 65 27.59 -8.36 -13.35
C SER A 65 29.00 -7.96 -13.77
N SER A 66 29.56 -6.83 -13.31
CA SER A 66 30.92 -6.45 -13.70
C SER A 66 31.95 -7.32 -12.96
N GLU A 67 32.97 -7.81 -13.70
CA GLU A 67 33.98 -8.72 -13.16
C GLU A 67 34.72 -8.16 -11.94
N ARG A 68 34.83 -6.82 -11.83
CA ARG A 68 35.47 -6.16 -10.68
C ARG A 68 34.64 -6.25 -9.41
N ASP A 69 33.32 -6.37 -9.54
CA ASP A 69 32.39 -6.30 -8.42
C ASP A 69 32.14 -7.68 -7.77
N ILE A 70 32.36 -8.78 -8.51
CA ILE A 70 32.02 -10.15 -8.10
C ILE A 70 32.68 -10.55 -6.78
N GLN A 71 33.90 -10.07 -6.51
CA GLN A 71 34.63 -10.40 -5.27
C GLN A 71 34.01 -9.77 -4.01
N PHE A 72 33.16 -8.75 -4.15
CA PHE A 72 32.55 -8.02 -3.04
C PHE A 72 31.05 -8.30 -2.88
N ILE A 73 30.45 -9.09 -3.78
CA ILE A 73 29.00 -9.30 -3.84
C ILE A 73 28.66 -10.75 -3.50
N TRP A 74 27.76 -10.93 -2.54
CA TRP A 74 27.01 -12.18 -2.39
C TRP A 74 25.62 -12.02 -2.96
N LYS A 75 25.32 -12.79 -4.02
CA LYS A 75 23.99 -12.85 -4.63
C LYS A 75 23.27 -14.12 -4.17
N LEU A 76 22.09 -13.95 -3.60
CA LEU A 76 21.19 -15.04 -3.26
C LEU A 76 19.88 -14.84 -4.03
N LEU A 77 19.54 -15.79 -4.90
CA LEU A 77 18.19 -15.82 -5.48
C LEU A 77 17.26 -16.44 -4.45
N LEU A 78 16.30 -15.64 -3.96
CA LEU A 78 15.20 -16.16 -3.16
C LEU A 78 14.12 -16.67 -4.12
N PRO A 79 13.93 -17.99 -4.24
CA PRO A 79 12.83 -18.50 -5.06
C PRO A 79 11.51 -17.99 -4.48
N VAL A 80 10.54 -17.72 -5.36
CA VAL A 80 9.16 -17.47 -4.92
C VAL A 80 8.75 -18.65 -4.04
N SER A 81 8.32 -18.35 -2.82
CA SER A 81 8.01 -19.38 -1.83
C SER A 81 6.99 -20.36 -2.39
N THR A 82 7.38 -21.63 -2.52
CA THR A 82 6.45 -22.75 -2.78
C THR A 82 5.51 -22.99 -1.60
N ASP A 83 5.74 -22.29 -0.48
CA ASP A 83 5.01 -22.38 0.78
C ASP A 83 4.15 -21.13 1.04
N ALA A 84 3.97 -20.25 0.04
CA ALA A 84 3.17 -19.04 0.17
C ALA A 84 1.77 -19.36 0.70
N ASP A 85 1.14 -20.41 0.18
CA ASP A 85 -0.21 -20.83 0.56
C ASP A 85 -0.31 -21.25 2.03
N ASN A 86 0.68 -21.96 2.56
CA ASN A 86 0.70 -22.35 3.98
C ASN A 86 0.90 -21.13 4.89
N ASN A 87 1.78 -20.20 4.49
CA ASN A 87 1.99 -18.95 5.24
C ASN A 87 0.74 -18.05 5.19
N ILE A 88 0.07 -17.98 4.04
CA ILE A 88 -1.20 -17.27 3.86
C ILE A 88 -2.30 -17.90 4.71
N ARG A 89 -2.41 -19.24 4.72
CA ARG A 89 -3.35 -19.96 5.59
C ARG A 89 -3.12 -19.64 7.06
N LEU A 90 -1.87 -19.68 7.51
CA LEU A 90 -1.51 -19.34 8.88
C LEU A 90 -1.92 -17.90 9.21
N TYR A 91 -1.60 -16.96 8.33
CA TYR A 91 -1.99 -15.55 8.47
C TYR A 91 -3.51 -15.37 8.54
N LEU A 92 -4.28 -16.02 7.66
CA LEU A 92 -5.74 -15.95 7.66
C LEU A 92 -6.33 -16.49 8.97
N ARG A 93 -5.87 -17.66 9.43
CA ARG A 93 -6.33 -18.25 10.70
C ARG A 93 -6.06 -17.34 11.88
N ASP A 94 -4.89 -16.71 11.93
CA ASP A 94 -4.54 -15.76 12.99
C ASP A 94 -5.38 -14.48 12.90
N GLY A 95 -5.51 -13.91 11.70
CA GLY A 95 -6.37 -12.75 11.44
C GLY A 95 -7.83 -12.99 11.85
N PHE A 96 -8.39 -14.16 11.53
CA PHE A 96 -9.74 -14.51 11.95
C PHE A 96 -9.86 -14.72 13.46
N LYS A 97 -8.84 -15.26 14.13
CA LYS A 97 -8.79 -15.29 15.60
C LYS A 97 -8.86 -13.88 16.19
N THR A 98 -8.08 -12.94 15.65
CA THR A 98 -8.12 -11.53 16.08
C THR A 98 -9.48 -10.90 15.85
N ILE A 99 -10.11 -11.14 14.68
CA ILE A 99 -11.45 -10.63 14.38
C ILE A 99 -12.48 -11.17 15.37
N ARG A 100 -12.47 -12.49 15.66
CA ARG A 100 -13.36 -13.10 16.66
C ARG A 100 -13.21 -12.45 18.02
N ALA A 101 -11.97 -12.29 18.50
CA ALA A 101 -11.68 -11.65 19.77
C ALA A 101 -12.21 -10.20 19.81
N LYS A 102 -11.95 -9.41 18.77
CA LYS A 102 -12.41 -8.02 18.67
C LYS A 102 -13.93 -7.88 18.65
N LYS A 103 -14.63 -8.86 18.08
CA LYS A 103 -16.10 -8.87 17.93
C LYS A 103 -16.81 -9.61 19.07
N GLY A 104 -16.06 -10.05 20.10
CA GLY A 104 -16.62 -10.75 21.25
C GLY A 104 -17.20 -12.14 20.92
N LEU A 105 -16.75 -12.76 19.82
CA LEU A 105 -17.23 -14.09 19.43
C LEU A 105 -16.58 -15.17 20.32
N PRO A 106 -17.33 -16.22 20.71
CA PRO A 106 -16.79 -17.30 21.54
C PRO A 106 -15.55 -17.95 20.91
N THR A 107 -14.56 -18.31 21.72
CA THR A 107 -13.36 -19.01 21.26
C THR A 107 -13.67 -20.41 20.71
N SER A 108 -14.77 -21.03 21.17
CA SER A 108 -15.29 -22.30 20.66
C SER A 108 -15.98 -22.16 19.30
N LEU A 109 -16.31 -20.94 18.85
CA LEU A 109 -16.94 -20.73 17.57
C LEU A 109 -15.94 -20.97 16.43
N THR A 110 -16.22 -21.99 15.62
CA THR A 110 -15.47 -22.29 14.39
C THR A 110 -15.94 -21.36 13.28
N TRP A 111 -15.55 -20.10 13.37
CA TRP A 111 -15.82 -19.09 12.34
C TRP A 111 -14.53 -18.40 11.87
N PRO A 112 -14.26 -18.28 10.57
CA PRO A 112 -15.03 -18.90 9.48
C PRO A 112 -14.79 -20.42 9.43
N PRO A 113 -15.63 -21.17 8.68
CA PRO A 113 -15.35 -22.58 8.36
C PRO A 113 -14.00 -22.73 7.64
N GLU A 114 -13.36 -23.89 7.78
CA GLU A 114 -12.02 -24.11 7.17
C GLU A 114 -12.09 -24.07 5.64
N GLU A 115 -13.21 -24.48 5.05
CA GLU A 115 -13.44 -24.42 3.60
C GLU A 115 -13.42 -22.98 3.07
N ALA A 116 -13.84 -22.01 3.89
CA ALA A 116 -13.72 -20.60 3.55
C ALA A 116 -12.26 -20.14 3.62
N VAL A 117 -11.45 -20.69 4.53
CA VAL A 117 -10.01 -20.41 4.59
C VAL A 117 -9.32 -20.99 3.35
N ASP A 118 -9.62 -22.23 2.98
CA ASP A 118 -9.12 -22.88 1.75
C ASP A 118 -9.40 -22.01 0.53
N GLN A 119 -10.65 -21.57 0.36
CA GLN A 119 -11.04 -20.76 -0.78
C GLN A 119 -10.30 -19.40 -0.81
N LEU A 120 -10.06 -18.78 0.34
CA LEU A 120 -9.31 -17.53 0.42
C LEU A 120 -7.82 -17.71 0.13
N VAL A 121 -7.24 -18.85 0.49
CA VAL A 121 -5.87 -19.22 0.11
C VAL A 121 -5.78 -19.32 -1.40
N ASP A 122 -6.68 -20.06 -2.04
CA ASP A 122 -6.70 -20.22 -3.49
C ASP A 122 -6.89 -18.87 -4.22
N GLN A 123 -7.84 -18.05 -3.76
CA GLN A 123 -8.10 -16.72 -4.32
C GLN A 123 -6.92 -15.74 -4.15
N SER A 124 -6.06 -15.97 -3.15
CA SER A 124 -4.90 -15.10 -2.93
C SER A 124 -3.87 -15.23 -4.05
N ALA A 125 -3.81 -16.37 -4.75
CA ALA A 125 -2.78 -16.68 -5.73
C ALA A 125 -1.36 -16.38 -5.22
N GLY A 126 -1.10 -16.63 -3.93
CA GLY A 126 0.19 -16.33 -3.28
C GLY A 126 0.40 -14.87 -2.90
N LEU A 127 -0.56 -13.97 -3.13
CA LEU A 127 -0.43 -12.54 -2.88
C LEU A 127 -0.85 -12.16 -1.46
N PHE A 128 0.12 -11.83 -0.60
CA PHE A 128 -0.15 -11.29 0.74
C PHE A 128 -0.95 -9.98 0.73
N ALA A 129 -0.84 -9.17 -0.33
CA ALA A 129 -1.67 -7.98 -0.49
C ALA A 129 -3.18 -8.33 -0.53
N TYR A 130 -3.55 -9.41 -1.25
CA TYR A 130 -4.93 -9.92 -1.26
C TYR A 130 -5.34 -10.38 0.12
N THR A 131 -4.52 -11.21 0.75
CA THR A 131 -4.80 -11.80 2.07
C THR A 131 -4.99 -10.72 3.13
N ALA A 132 -4.08 -9.77 3.22
CA ALA A 132 -4.13 -8.70 4.22
C ALA A 132 -5.31 -7.74 3.98
N SER A 133 -5.58 -7.37 2.72
CA SER A 133 -6.75 -6.55 2.38
C SER A 133 -8.06 -7.29 2.66
N THR A 134 -8.14 -8.58 2.36
CA THR A 134 -9.30 -9.43 2.67
C THR A 134 -9.57 -9.51 4.16
N THR A 135 -8.54 -9.81 4.97
CA THR A 135 -8.69 -9.86 6.43
C THR A 135 -9.23 -8.55 6.98
N ARG A 136 -8.71 -7.38 6.53
CA ARG A 136 -9.25 -6.07 6.95
C ARG A 136 -10.67 -5.83 6.41
N CYS A 137 -10.93 -6.23 5.16
CA CYS A 137 -12.22 -6.12 4.48
C CYS A 137 -13.30 -7.01 5.09
N ILE A 138 -12.95 -8.06 5.83
CA ILE A 138 -13.88 -8.89 6.61
C ILE A 138 -13.95 -8.40 8.06
N GLY A 139 -12.82 -8.02 8.66
CA GLY A 139 -12.74 -7.59 10.07
C GLY A 139 -13.49 -6.29 10.35
N GLY A 140 -13.22 -5.25 9.55
CA GLY A 140 -13.90 -3.96 9.49
C GLY A 140 -13.96 -3.15 10.76
N ASP A 141 -13.54 -1.91 10.58
CA ASP A 141 -13.44 -0.91 11.65
C ASP A 141 -14.36 0.30 11.38
N GLY A 142 -15.08 0.30 10.25
CA GLY A 142 -16.02 1.36 9.87
C GLY A 142 -17.39 1.21 10.53
N THR A 143 -18.15 2.32 10.57
CA THR A 143 -19.54 2.34 11.03
C THR A 143 -20.49 1.81 9.94
N ASP A 144 -21.65 1.29 10.35
CA ASP A 144 -22.75 0.84 9.46
C ASP A 144 -22.36 -0.22 8.42
N GLN A 145 -21.40 -1.08 8.78
CA GLN A 145 -20.94 -2.17 7.91
C GLN A 145 -21.91 -3.36 7.92
N PRO A 146 -22.01 -4.11 6.81
CA PRO A 146 -22.73 -5.38 6.80
C PRO A 146 -22.18 -6.38 7.82
N SER A 147 -22.95 -7.44 8.11
CA SER A 147 -22.51 -8.46 9.06
C SER A 147 -21.18 -9.11 8.64
N LEU A 148 -20.45 -9.68 9.60
CA LEU A 148 -19.20 -10.41 9.31
C LEU A 148 -19.42 -11.51 8.27
N ASP A 149 -20.55 -12.22 8.35
CA ASP A 149 -20.91 -13.28 7.41
C ASP A 149 -21.21 -12.74 6.02
N ASP A 150 -21.90 -11.61 5.90
CA ASP A 150 -22.18 -11.00 4.60
C ASP A 150 -20.90 -10.54 3.92
N ARG A 151 -19.97 -9.99 4.70
CA ARG A 151 -18.65 -9.54 4.19
C ARG A 151 -17.78 -10.71 3.79
N LEU A 152 -17.75 -11.77 4.59
CA LEU A 152 -17.08 -13.02 4.24
C LEU A 152 -17.66 -13.59 2.94
N LYS A 153 -19.00 -13.73 2.85
CA LYS A 153 -19.68 -14.22 1.64
C LYS A 153 -19.39 -13.36 0.42
N ALA A 154 -19.37 -12.03 0.57
CA ALA A 154 -19.06 -11.12 -0.53
C ALA A 154 -17.65 -11.36 -1.10
N VAL A 155 -16.64 -11.54 -0.23
CA VAL A 155 -15.28 -11.87 -0.68
C VAL A 155 -15.22 -13.26 -1.28
N LEU A 156 -15.79 -14.28 -0.64
CA LEU A 156 -15.80 -15.65 -1.16
C LEU A 156 -16.46 -15.76 -2.54
N ASN A 157 -17.48 -14.94 -2.82
CA ASN A 157 -18.15 -14.92 -4.11
C ASN A 157 -17.26 -14.37 -5.25
N LEU A 158 -16.17 -13.64 -4.95
CA LEU A 158 -15.25 -13.15 -5.98
C LEU A 158 -14.61 -14.29 -6.78
N GLY A 159 -14.14 -15.35 -6.10
CA GLY A 159 -13.54 -16.51 -6.77
C GLY A 159 -14.51 -17.44 -7.48
N LYS A 160 -15.83 -17.18 -7.43
CA LYS A 160 -16.80 -17.86 -8.31
C LYS A 160 -16.82 -17.25 -9.71
N THR A 161 -16.31 -16.04 -9.85
CA THR A 161 -16.15 -15.38 -11.15
C THR A 161 -14.90 -15.94 -11.81
N GLN A 162 -14.99 -16.45 -13.03
CA GLN A 162 -13.84 -16.99 -13.78
C GLN A 162 -12.86 -15.84 -14.10
N LEU A 163 -11.92 -15.58 -13.19
CA LEU A 163 -10.86 -14.58 -13.34
C LEU A 163 -9.53 -15.20 -13.83
N GLN A 164 -9.44 -16.53 -13.84
CA GLN A 164 -8.23 -17.31 -14.12
C GLN A 164 -7.71 -17.15 -15.57
N ASP A 165 -8.57 -16.80 -16.53
CA ASP A 165 -8.17 -16.64 -17.95
C ASP A 165 -7.82 -15.19 -18.36
N SER A 166 -7.75 -14.25 -17.40
CA SER A 166 -7.56 -12.83 -17.71
C SER A 166 -6.13 -12.44 -18.11
N GLY A 167 -5.14 -13.33 -17.93
CA GLY A 167 -3.70 -13.03 -18.13
C GLY A 167 -3.14 -11.97 -17.17
N ASN A 168 -3.96 -11.42 -16.28
CA ASN A 168 -3.57 -10.44 -15.27
C ASN A 168 -3.24 -11.16 -13.95
N PRO A 169 -1.97 -11.18 -13.51
CA PRO A 169 -1.60 -11.83 -12.25
C PRO A 169 -2.25 -11.19 -11.01
N LEU A 170 -2.79 -9.98 -11.14
CA LEU A 170 -3.48 -9.25 -10.07
C LEU A 170 -5.00 -9.34 -10.14
N ALA A 171 -5.58 -10.17 -11.01
CA ALA A 171 -7.03 -10.19 -11.27
C ALA A 171 -7.89 -10.37 -10.01
N HIS A 172 -7.51 -11.29 -9.11
CA HIS A 172 -8.24 -11.50 -7.85
C HIS A 172 -8.11 -10.30 -6.90
N LEU A 173 -6.92 -9.67 -6.86
CA LEU A 173 -6.68 -8.45 -6.08
C LEU A 173 -7.48 -7.27 -6.62
N ASP A 174 -7.53 -7.11 -7.94
CA ASP A 174 -8.33 -6.08 -8.60
C ASP A 174 -9.82 -6.28 -8.37
N ALA A 175 -10.30 -7.53 -8.40
CA ALA A 175 -11.68 -7.86 -8.06
C ALA A 175 -12.04 -7.50 -6.61
N LEU A 176 -11.11 -7.73 -5.67
CA LEU A 176 -11.27 -7.30 -4.27
C LEU A 176 -11.32 -5.78 -4.14
N TYR A 177 -10.44 -5.06 -4.85
CA TYR A 177 -10.47 -3.59 -4.85
C TYR A 177 -11.75 -3.03 -5.48
N LEU A 178 -12.26 -3.64 -6.55
CA LEU A 178 -13.55 -3.30 -7.13
C LEU A 178 -14.69 -3.54 -6.12
N LEU A 179 -14.68 -4.67 -5.42
CA LEU A 179 -15.67 -4.95 -4.36
C LEU A 179 -15.65 -3.86 -3.27
N ILE A 180 -14.47 -3.40 -2.87
CA ILE A 180 -14.33 -2.33 -1.88
C ILE A 180 -14.86 -0.99 -2.43
N MET A 181 -14.47 -0.62 -3.66
CA MET A 181 -14.86 0.65 -4.29
C MET A 181 -16.36 0.72 -4.62
N THR A 182 -16.99 -0.41 -4.95
CA THR A 182 -18.44 -0.49 -5.26
C THR A 182 -19.34 -0.28 -4.04
N GLN A 183 -18.82 -0.49 -2.82
CA GLN A 183 -19.54 -0.21 -1.58
C GLN A 183 -19.66 1.28 -1.26
N ILE A 184 -18.96 2.14 -2.00
CA ILE A 184 -18.99 3.60 -1.78
C ILE A 184 -20.28 4.18 -2.37
N PRO A 185 -21.10 4.89 -1.56
CA PRO A 185 -22.30 5.54 -2.07
C PRO A 185 -21.98 6.52 -3.20
N GLN A 186 -22.82 6.56 -4.23
CA GLN A 186 -22.60 7.40 -5.42
C GLN A 186 -22.50 8.90 -5.07
N SER A 187 -23.19 9.36 -4.01
CA SER A 187 -23.10 10.74 -3.51
C SER A 187 -21.76 11.07 -2.85
N ILE A 188 -21.06 10.06 -2.31
CA ILE A 188 -19.78 10.21 -1.60
C ILE A 188 -18.60 9.99 -2.54
N LEU A 189 -18.76 9.11 -3.53
CA LEU A 189 -17.71 8.69 -4.46
C LEU A 189 -16.88 9.85 -5.08
N PRO A 190 -17.47 10.97 -5.53
CA PRO A 190 -16.69 12.07 -6.07
C PRO A 190 -15.69 12.66 -5.07
N ASN A 191 -16.06 12.77 -3.79
CA ASN A 191 -15.17 13.26 -2.73
C ASN A 191 -14.06 12.25 -2.45
N THR A 192 -14.41 10.96 -2.40
CA THR A 192 -13.44 9.88 -2.25
C THR A 192 -12.40 9.88 -3.38
N LEU A 193 -12.83 9.95 -4.64
CA LEU A 193 -11.91 9.95 -5.78
C LEU A 193 -11.00 11.18 -5.77
N ALA A 194 -11.51 12.34 -5.37
CA ALA A 194 -10.71 13.55 -5.23
C ALA A 194 -9.65 13.40 -4.10
N LEU A 195 -10.02 12.84 -2.94
CA LEU A 195 -9.07 12.56 -1.85
C LEU A 195 -7.97 11.60 -2.30
N LEU A 196 -8.34 10.50 -2.96
CA LEU A 196 -7.40 9.51 -3.50
C LEU A 196 -6.48 10.13 -4.55
N TRP A 197 -7.02 10.96 -5.44
CA TRP A 197 -6.23 11.67 -6.45
C TRP A 197 -5.22 12.60 -5.81
N ILE A 198 -5.64 13.42 -4.82
CA ILE A 198 -4.72 14.33 -4.11
C ILE A 198 -3.62 13.52 -3.45
N ARG A 199 -3.96 12.44 -2.73
CA ARG A 199 -2.99 11.59 -2.05
C ARG A 199 -1.99 10.94 -3.01
N ILE A 200 -2.43 10.54 -4.20
CA ILE A 200 -1.58 9.87 -5.17
C ILE A 200 -0.64 10.83 -5.89
N ASN A 201 -1.11 12.05 -6.17
CA ASN A 201 -0.37 13.02 -6.99
C ASN A 201 0.37 14.08 -6.17
N ASN A 202 0.13 14.15 -4.85
CA ASN A 202 0.77 15.10 -3.97
C ASN A 202 1.33 14.39 -2.74
N ASN A 203 2.60 14.65 -2.45
CA ASN A 203 3.26 14.17 -1.25
C ASN A 203 3.56 15.33 -0.31
N TRP A 204 2.51 16.07 0.07
CA TRP A 204 2.67 17.18 0.99
C TRP A 204 2.91 16.65 2.41
N GLY A 205 3.91 17.25 3.08
CA GLY A 205 4.14 17.04 4.50
C GLY A 205 3.07 17.75 5.36
N GLY A 206 3.05 17.42 6.66
CA GLY A 206 2.12 18.01 7.62
C GLY A 206 0.78 17.27 7.67
N ASN A 207 -0.24 17.89 8.27
CA ASN A 207 -1.51 17.25 8.59
C ASN A 207 -2.38 17.06 7.33
N GLN A 208 -2.18 15.92 6.65
CA GLN A 208 -2.84 15.58 5.39
C GLN A 208 -4.36 15.60 5.50
N VAL A 209 -4.92 15.13 6.62
CA VAL A 209 -6.38 15.15 6.83
C VAL A 209 -6.92 16.58 6.78
N LEU A 210 -6.29 17.52 7.49
CA LEU A 210 -6.71 18.92 7.47
C LEU A 210 -6.48 19.56 6.11
N PHE A 211 -5.32 19.35 5.49
CA PHE A 211 -5.02 19.90 4.16
C PHE A 211 -6.03 19.42 3.10
N TYR A 212 -6.29 18.12 3.05
CA TYR A 212 -7.21 17.56 2.05
C TYR A 212 -8.65 18.00 2.32
N SER A 213 -9.05 18.12 3.59
CA SER A 213 -10.37 18.63 3.97
C SER A 213 -10.54 20.08 3.53
N SER A 214 -9.54 20.95 3.78
CA SER A 214 -9.56 22.35 3.38
C SER A 214 -9.61 22.53 1.87
N ILE A 215 -8.83 21.74 1.12
CA ILE A 215 -8.81 21.79 -0.34
C ILE A 215 -10.17 21.41 -0.91
N LEU A 216 -10.74 20.30 -0.44
CA LEU A 216 -12.01 19.81 -0.95
C LEU A 216 -13.23 20.47 -0.29
N ARG A 217 -13.01 21.47 0.59
CA ARG A 217 -14.04 22.13 1.41
C ARG A 217 -14.92 21.14 2.17
N LEU A 218 -14.31 20.06 2.67
CA LEU A 218 -14.99 19.05 3.48
C LEU A 218 -14.91 19.44 4.95
N SER A 219 -16.02 19.24 5.67
CA SER A 219 -15.96 19.16 7.12
C SER A 219 -15.16 17.91 7.54
N LEU A 220 -14.61 17.91 8.75
CA LEU A 220 -13.90 16.74 9.26
C LEU A 220 -14.79 15.46 9.26
N PRO A 221 -16.08 15.51 9.66
CA PRO A 221 -16.99 14.39 9.44
C PRO A 221 -17.12 13.98 7.97
N GLY A 222 -17.22 14.94 7.05
CA GLY A 222 -17.30 14.68 5.61
C GLY A 222 -16.05 13.98 5.05
N PHE A 223 -14.86 14.32 5.55
CA PHE A 223 -13.63 13.60 5.24
C PHE A 223 -13.72 12.14 5.69
N TYR A 224 -14.09 11.90 6.96
CA TYR A 224 -14.20 10.54 7.49
C TYR A 224 -15.29 9.73 6.78
N THR A 225 -16.40 10.35 6.39
CA THR A 225 -17.41 9.72 5.52
C THR A 225 -16.82 9.31 4.17
N ALA A 226 -16.00 10.16 3.55
CA ALA A 226 -15.40 9.87 2.25
C ALA A 226 -14.38 8.72 2.27
N VAL A 227 -13.74 8.45 3.42
CA VAL A 227 -12.78 7.33 3.57
C VAL A 227 -13.35 6.11 4.29
N ASN A 228 -14.59 6.16 4.80
CA ASN A 228 -15.15 5.14 5.70
C ASN A 228 -15.13 3.71 5.12
N ASN A 229 -15.36 3.56 3.81
CA ASN A 229 -15.38 2.27 3.15
C ASN A 229 -13.99 1.78 2.71
N LEU A 230 -12.94 2.58 2.93
CA LEU A 230 -11.59 2.29 2.45
C LEU A 230 -10.64 1.80 3.54
N TYR A 231 -11.08 1.59 4.79
CA TYR A 231 -10.22 1.12 5.88
C TYR A 231 -9.55 -0.26 5.64
N SER A 232 -9.97 -1.00 4.61
CA SER A 232 -9.31 -2.25 4.19
C SER A 232 -8.03 -2.03 3.37
N VAL A 233 -7.89 -0.85 2.76
CA VAL A 233 -6.82 -0.48 1.81
C VAL A 233 -6.12 0.82 2.16
N LEU A 234 -6.73 1.63 3.03
CA LEU A 234 -6.24 2.90 3.54
C LEU A 234 -6.16 2.88 5.07
N ALA A 235 -5.07 3.42 5.58
CA ALA A 235 -4.91 3.81 6.98
C ALA A 235 -5.05 5.33 7.10
N VAL A 236 -5.74 5.76 8.16
CA VAL A 236 -5.65 7.13 8.67
C VAL A 236 -4.89 7.02 9.99
N SER A 237 -3.69 7.60 10.06
CA SER A 237 -2.88 7.50 11.28
C SER A 237 -3.66 8.09 12.46
N LYS A 238 -3.67 7.37 13.59
CA LYS A 238 -4.18 7.91 14.85
C LYS A 238 -3.01 8.66 15.48
N SER A 239 -3.17 9.95 15.76
CA SER A 239 -2.12 10.74 16.41
C SER A 239 -1.82 10.15 17.79
N ILE A 240 -0.72 9.41 17.92
CA ILE A 240 -0.28 8.81 19.19
C ILE A 240 0.61 9.81 19.96
N SER A 241 1.19 10.80 19.29
CA SER A 241 2.00 11.86 19.92
C SER A 241 2.41 12.91 18.88
N ASN A 242 1.66 14.01 18.75
CA ASN A 242 2.03 15.20 17.95
C ASN A 242 2.43 14.98 16.47
N MET A 243 2.22 13.79 15.91
CA MET A 243 2.44 13.52 14.51
C MET A 243 1.22 13.96 13.69
N PRO A 244 1.43 14.50 12.48
CA PRO A 244 0.33 14.86 11.61
C PRO A 244 -0.53 13.63 11.28
N LEU A 245 -1.84 13.84 11.15
CA LEU A 245 -2.73 12.81 10.63
C LEU A 245 -2.40 12.57 9.16
N GLU A 246 -2.00 11.35 8.83
CA GLU A 246 -1.58 10.92 7.51
C GLU A 246 -2.58 9.93 6.94
N LEU A 247 -2.84 10.06 5.65
CA LEU A 247 -3.60 9.10 4.87
C LEU A 247 -2.61 8.24 4.09
N SER A 248 -2.57 6.93 4.30
CA SER A 248 -1.60 6.03 3.64
C SER A 248 -2.25 4.77 3.11
N PHE A 249 -1.76 4.28 1.96
CA PHE A 249 -2.19 2.99 1.44
C PHE A 249 -1.48 1.87 2.21
N TYR A 250 -2.19 0.79 2.52
CA TYR A 250 -1.56 -0.40 3.08
C TYR A 250 -0.63 -1.11 2.08
N HIS A 251 -0.88 -0.93 0.79
CA HIS A 251 -0.07 -1.51 -0.27
C HIS A 251 -0.11 -0.61 -1.53
N ALA A 252 1.01 -0.50 -2.22
CA ALA A 252 1.15 0.36 -3.41
C ALA A 252 0.20 -0.04 -4.56
N SER A 253 -0.08 -1.35 -4.70
CA SER A 253 -0.96 -1.90 -5.75
C SER A 253 -2.35 -1.30 -5.78
N PHE A 254 -2.88 -0.77 -4.67
CA PHE A 254 -4.18 -0.09 -4.67
C PHE A 254 -4.10 1.26 -5.40
N GLY A 255 -3.02 2.03 -5.19
CA GLY A 255 -2.78 3.26 -5.92
C GLY A 255 -2.57 3.01 -7.42
N GLU A 256 -1.85 1.95 -7.77
CA GLU A 256 -1.67 1.52 -9.17
C GLU A 256 -2.99 1.09 -9.82
N PHE A 257 -3.80 0.31 -9.10
CA PHE A 257 -5.14 -0.08 -9.53
C PHE A 257 -5.98 1.15 -9.90
N LEU A 258 -6.00 2.19 -9.05
CA LEU A 258 -6.76 3.42 -9.29
C LEU A 258 -6.26 4.23 -10.50
N LYS A 259 -4.95 4.15 -10.82
CA LYS A 259 -4.34 4.82 -11.98
C LYS A 259 -4.59 4.09 -13.30
N ASP A 260 -4.87 2.79 -13.27
CA ASP A 260 -5.12 1.99 -14.46
C ASP A 260 -6.62 1.81 -14.69
N VAL A 261 -7.16 2.44 -15.74
CA VAL A 261 -8.57 2.35 -16.12
C VAL A 261 -9.02 0.93 -16.46
N LYS A 262 -8.11 0.06 -16.94
CA LYS A 262 -8.44 -1.34 -17.27
C LYS A 262 -8.65 -2.16 -16.00
N ARG A 263 -7.92 -1.83 -14.93
CA ARG A 263 -8.02 -2.50 -13.62
C ARG A 263 -9.18 -1.93 -12.79
N SER A 264 -9.26 -0.61 -12.67
CA SER A 264 -10.26 0.08 -11.83
C SER A 264 -11.61 0.33 -12.47
N SER A 265 -11.75 0.10 -13.78
CA SER A 265 -12.87 0.56 -14.62
C SER A 265 -12.96 2.09 -14.74
N PRO A 266 -13.62 2.62 -15.79
CA PRO A 266 -13.83 4.05 -15.96
C PRO A 266 -14.50 4.74 -14.76
N LYS A 267 -15.31 4.00 -13.98
CA LYS A 267 -16.03 4.54 -12.82
C LYS A 267 -15.12 4.94 -11.66
N PHE A 268 -14.05 4.18 -11.43
CA PHE A 268 -13.16 4.38 -10.27
C PHE A 268 -11.77 4.90 -10.66
N HIS A 269 -11.51 5.07 -11.95
CA HIS A 269 -10.26 5.60 -12.47
C HIS A 269 -10.04 7.06 -12.05
N ILE A 270 -8.99 7.31 -11.27
CA ILE A 270 -8.69 8.64 -10.76
C ILE A 270 -8.07 9.57 -11.82
N GLY A 271 -7.52 9.01 -12.90
CA GLY A 271 -6.95 9.79 -14.01
C GLY A 271 -8.00 10.33 -14.98
N SER A 272 -9.30 10.21 -14.67
CA SER A 272 -10.36 10.83 -15.47
C SER A 272 -10.23 12.35 -15.45
N SER A 273 -10.50 12.99 -16.59
CA SER A 273 -10.36 14.44 -16.74
C SER A 273 -11.21 15.21 -15.73
N ASP A 274 -12.40 14.71 -15.39
CA ASP A 274 -13.29 15.37 -14.43
C ASP A 274 -12.72 15.39 -13.00
N VAL A 275 -12.18 14.27 -12.52
CA VAL A 275 -11.54 14.19 -11.20
C VAL A 275 -10.31 15.07 -11.17
N HIS A 276 -9.48 15.01 -12.21
CA HIS A 276 -8.29 15.85 -12.34
C HIS A 276 -8.64 17.35 -12.27
N TRP A 277 -9.55 17.82 -13.13
CA TRP A 277 -9.94 19.24 -13.17
C TRP A 277 -10.57 19.71 -11.88
N ARG A 278 -11.41 18.89 -11.25
CA ARG A 278 -11.99 19.18 -9.94
C ARG A 278 -10.90 19.42 -8.89
N CYS A 279 -9.91 18.54 -8.82
CA CYS A 279 -8.82 18.65 -7.84
C CYS A 279 -7.95 19.88 -8.11
N ILE A 280 -7.59 20.14 -9.37
CA ILE A 280 -6.79 21.32 -9.74
C ILE A 280 -7.52 22.61 -9.40
N ALA A 281 -8.81 22.72 -9.72
CA ALA A 281 -9.63 23.88 -9.39
C ALA A 281 -9.70 24.09 -7.87
N ALA A 282 -9.96 23.03 -7.11
CA ALA A 282 -10.01 23.08 -5.65
C ALA A 282 -8.68 23.57 -5.05
N ILE A 283 -7.55 23.03 -5.52
CA ILE A 283 -6.21 23.45 -5.06
C ILE A 283 -5.97 24.92 -5.40
N ALA A 284 -6.28 25.36 -6.63
CA ALA A 284 -6.09 26.74 -7.06
C ALA A 284 -6.94 27.72 -6.24
N GLU A 285 -8.20 27.38 -5.94
CA GLU A 285 -9.07 28.17 -5.07
C GLU A 285 -8.52 28.29 -3.65
N THR A 286 -8.04 27.18 -3.07
CA THR A 286 -7.44 27.19 -1.74
C THR A 286 -6.19 28.07 -1.72
N LEU A 287 -5.30 27.95 -2.71
CA LEU A 287 -4.10 28.80 -2.80
C LEU A 287 -4.46 30.28 -2.96
N ASN A 288 -5.44 30.62 -3.81
CA ASN A 288 -5.94 31.98 -3.99
C ASN A 288 -6.61 32.55 -2.72
N HIS A 289 -7.18 31.69 -1.89
CA HIS A 289 -7.73 32.10 -0.59
C HIS A 289 -6.62 32.32 0.43
N LEU A 290 -5.64 31.42 0.49
CA LEU A 290 -4.49 31.52 1.40
C LEU A 290 -3.61 32.74 1.07
N SER A 291 -3.47 33.12 -0.20
CA SER A 291 -2.69 34.29 -0.62
C SER A 291 -3.27 35.63 -0.16
N ARG A 292 -4.47 35.65 0.44
CA ARG A 292 -5.10 36.85 1.01
C ARG A 292 -4.63 37.16 2.44
N TYR A 293 -3.96 36.22 3.08
CA TYR A 293 -3.42 36.39 4.43
C TYR A 293 -1.95 36.83 4.33
N ASN A 294 -1.57 37.83 5.12
CA ASN A 294 -0.24 38.44 5.06
C ASN A 294 0.80 37.67 5.89
N ASN A 295 0.36 36.83 6.83
CA ASN A 295 1.23 36.01 7.67
C ASN A 295 0.50 34.77 8.24
N ALA A 296 1.26 33.84 8.81
CA ALA A 296 0.74 32.60 9.39
C ALA A 296 -0.21 32.82 10.58
N SER A 297 -0.05 33.89 11.37
CA SER A 297 -0.94 34.16 12.52
C SER A 297 -2.34 34.58 12.10
N GLU A 298 -2.47 35.32 10.99
CA GLU A 298 -3.76 35.68 10.41
C GLU A 298 -4.48 34.45 9.86
N LEU A 299 -3.72 33.50 9.29
CA LEU A 299 -4.24 32.23 8.81
C LEU A 299 -4.72 31.33 9.96
N ASP A 300 -3.91 31.18 11.01
CA ASP A 300 -4.26 30.35 12.17
C ASP A 300 -5.51 30.89 12.90
N ALA A 301 -5.65 32.22 13.01
CA ALA A 301 -6.84 32.86 13.60
C ALA A 301 -8.11 32.64 12.76
N ALA A 302 -7.99 32.46 11.44
CA ALA A 302 -9.11 32.22 10.54
C ALA A 302 -9.52 30.73 10.45
N LEU A 303 -8.61 29.81 10.81
CA LEU A 303 -8.84 28.36 10.82
C LEU A 303 -9.24 27.81 12.20
N SER A 304 -9.13 28.62 13.25
CA SER A 304 -9.55 28.30 14.63
C SER A 304 -11.04 28.60 14.86
#